data_AF-A0A3M2GJ82-F1
#
_entry.id   AF-A0A3M2GJ82-F1
#
_cell.length_a   1.000
_cell.length_b   1.000
_cell.length_c   1.000
_cell.angle_alpha   90.00
_cell.angle_beta   90.00
_cell.angle_gamma   90.00
#
_symmetry.space_group_name_H-M   'P 1'
#
loop_
_entity.id
_entity.type
_entity.pdbx_description
1 polymer ?
#
loop_
_entity_poly.entity_id
_entity_poly.type
_entity_poly.pdbx_seq_one_letter_code
_entity_poly.pdbx_strand_id
1 'polypeptide(L)'
;MEVFSVEPRRRKKFYFDRYEHRTPPPPIPYSAKREMLWQFLATINLVLGGWYIYWRWAASLNPDALWFAIPLAWAETMAFIGLILFTFNLWKDQPVTIPPPPRTYAECIRDPRPEDHRPLNVDVFFPTYDEDPELVRLSILDAKKIRYPYPIHITIHVLDDGRREEMKQVAMEEGVNYITRENNIGFKAGNLRNAMEQTYGDFIVICDADTRPFPTILEHTLGFFRDPDMAWVQTPQWFYDIPEGKHLRFVLQKYLKKPGYWIGAAIEKIFGPIKIGEDPFVNDPKMFYDMIQRRRNWCNASFCCGAGSVHRREAVMEAALKTYADAVDGFVRKFTDEVLDEQIRADLEEVMKQQLALETEITPYKFHVSEDIYTSIVLHSDPERNWKSWLQPLVESKMLSPQDLYSWAVQRFKYAGGTLDIARRDNPIFKKGLTIPQKLMYGMTIWSYLGALWNVIFLFSPVFFLFTGISPVSAYSMEFYKHILPFLIMNEIAFMVGTWGAKTWDGKASYLSFFPINLRAIWTVLKGERIKFPVTPKDRQEGNFFHLVIPQFLVMVLSAAGIIYALIRYKLGYFDNLSGLLANTFWCINNMMAMFPIVRAAFWKPDDEMAAEMA
;
A
#
# COMPACT_ATOMS: atom_id res chain seq x y z
N MET A 1 -21.36 -7.23 50.37
CA MET A 1 -20.35 -6.61 49.50
C MET A 1 -19.11 -7.48 49.57
N GLU A 2 -19.05 -8.52 48.75
CA GLU A 2 -17.82 -9.28 48.56
C GLU A 2 -16.97 -8.52 47.54
N VAL A 3 -15.87 -7.97 48.04
CA VAL A 3 -14.81 -7.39 47.22
C VAL A 3 -14.11 -8.57 46.54
N PHE A 4 -14.48 -8.84 45.29
CA PHE A 4 -13.69 -9.74 44.43
C PHE A 4 -12.31 -9.11 44.26
N SER A 5 -11.36 -9.61 45.03
CA SER A 5 -9.94 -9.38 44.85
C SER A 5 -9.56 -10.05 43.53
N VAL A 6 -9.50 -9.26 42.46
CA VAL A 6 -8.97 -9.69 41.17
C VAL A 6 -7.48 -9.90 41.36
N GLU A 7 -7.05 -11.16 41.51
CA GLU A 7 -5.64 -11.50 41.36
C GLU A 7 -5.13 -10.88 40.04
N PRO A 8 -3.95 -10.23 40.03
CA PRO A 8 -3.40 -9.71 38.79
C PRO A 8 -3.15 -10.89 37.85
N ARG A 9 -4.04 -11.10 36.88
CA ARG A 9 -3.86 -12.09 35.81
C ARG A 9 -2.46 -11.89 35.23
N ARG A 10 -1.66 -12.95 35.22
CA ARG A 10 -0.35 -12.93 34.55
C ARG A 10 -0.58 -12.47 33.11
N ARG A 11 -0.05 -11.30 32.76
CA ARG A 11 -0.09 -10.75 31.40
C ARG A 11 0.43 -11.83 30.44
N LYS A 12 -0.39 -12.21 29.46
CA LYS A 12 0.03 -13.12 28.38
C LYS A 12 1.28 -12.51 27.71
N LYS A 13 2.36 -13.27 27.64
CA LYS A 13 3.59 -12.82 26.99
C LYS A 13 3.45 -13.07 25.49
N PHE A 14 3.71 -12.04 24.69
CA PHE A 14 3.71 -12.13 23.23
C PHE A 14 5.14 -12.03 22.69
N TYR A 15 5.40 -12.64 21.53
CA TYR A 15 6.73 -12.55 20.88
C TYR A 15 7.16 -11.10 20.63
N PHE A 16 6.21 -10.21 20.34
CA PHE A 16 6.50 -8.82 20.02
C PHE A 16 6.80 -7.96 21.26
N ASP A 17 6.57 -8.46 22.48
CA ASP A 17 6.88 -7.71 23.72
C ASP A 17 8.35 -7.28 23.76
N ARG A 18 9.25 -8.08 23.19
CA ARG A 18 10.68 -7.74 23.06
C ARG A 18 10.94 -6.47 22.26
N TYR A 19 10.03 -6.07 21.38
CA TYR A 19 10.18 -4.91 20.50
C TYR A 19 9.51 -3.65 21.05
N GLU A 20 8.82 -3.72 22.19
CA GLU A 20 8.09 -2.60 22.79
C GLU A 20 8.96 -1.36 23.08
N HIS A 21 10.26 -1.56 23.29
CA HIS A 21 11.22 -0.49 23.55
C HIS A 21 11.60 0.33 22.31
N ARG A 22 11.25 -0.14 21.11
CA ARG A 22 11.61 0.54 19.85
C ARG A 22 10.79 1.81 19.69
N THR A 23 11.41 2.80 19.03
CA THR A 23 10.76 4.05 18.63
C THR A 23 10.72 4.15 17.11
N PRO A 24 9.67 4.78 16.54
CA PRO A 24 9.58 4.95 15.11
C PRO A 24 10.72 5.86 14.60
N PRO A 25 11.21 5.64 13.37
CA PRO A 25 12.15 6.56 12.75
C PRO A 25 11.45 7.91 12.46
N PRO A 26 12.15 9.04 12.56
CA PRO A 26 11.58 10.32 12.16
C PRO A 26 11.28 10.34 10.64
N PRO A 27 10.32 11.18 10.20
CA PRO A 27 10.05 11.36 8.78
C PRO A 27 11.26 11.95 8.08
N ILE A 28 11.42 11.62 6.79
CA ILE A 28 12.48 12.22 5.97
C ILE A 28 12.31 13.76 5.95
N PRO A 29 13.35 14.53 6.30
CA PRO A 29 13.25 15.98 6.33
C PRO A 29 13.04 16.55 4.93
N TYR A 30 12.23 17.61 4.83
CA TYR A 30 12.04 18.35 3.59
C TYR A 30 13.30 19.13 3.21
N SER A 31 13.61 19.18 1.92
CA SER A 31 14.73 19.97 1.39
C SER A 31 14.37 20.52 0.02
N ALA A 32 14.22 21.85 -0.06
CA ALA A 32 13.92 22.55 -1.32
C ALA A 32 15.02 22.34 -2.37
N LYS A 33 16.29 22.32 -1.96
CA LYS A 33 17.43 22.05 -2.88
C LYS A 33 17.33 20.65 -3.51
N ARG A 34 16.94 19.64 -2.71
CA ARG A 34 16.76 18.27 -3.20
C ARG A 34 15.56 18.18 -4.13
N GLU A 35 14.45 18.84 -3.80
CA GLU A 35 13.27 18.90 -4.66
C GLU A 35 13.61 19.52 -6.03
N MET A 36 14.28 20.68 -6.05
CA MET A 36 14.70 21.34 -7.30
C MET A 36 15.65 20.45 -8.12
N LEU A 37 16.63 19.82 -7.47
CA LEU A 37 17.56 18.92 -8.16
C LEU A 37 16.84 17.70 -8.73
N TRP A 38 15.90 17.12 -7.99
CA TRP A 38 15.03 16.04 -8.47
C TRP A 38 14.22 16.48 -9.70
N GLN A 39 13.52 17.62 -9.64
CA GLN A 39 12.71 18.13 -10.75
C GLN A 39 13.55 18.36 -12.00
N PHE A 40 14.76 18.93 -11.84
CA PHE A 40 15.70 19.15 -12.94
C PHE A 40 16.15 17.83 -13.58
N LEU A 41 16.67 16.90 -12.77
CA LEU A 41 17.17 15.60 -13.25
C LEU A 41 16.05 14.75 -13.85
N ALA A 42 14.87 14.73 -13.21
CA ALA A 42 13.71 14.00 -13.71
C ALA A 42 13.22 14.57 -15.03
N THR A 43 13.22 15.90 -15.21
CA THR A 43 12.87 16.51 -16.50
C THR A 43 13.83 16.09 -17.60
N ILE A 44 15.15 16.14 -17.35
CA ILE A 44 16.15 15.65 -18.30
C ILE A 44 15.93 14.15 -18.60
N ASN A 45 15.67 13.36 -17.57
CA ASN A 45 15.41 11.93 -17.71
C ASN A 45 14.19 11.65 -18.61
N LEU A 46 13.10 12.39 -18.45
CA LEU A 46 11.91 12.25 -19.28
C LEU A 46 12.17 12.64 -20.74
N VAL A 47 12.97 13.68 -20.99
CA VAL A 47 13.39 14.05 -22.36
C VAL A 47 14.24 12.96 -23.00
N LEU A 48 15.23 12.44 -22.27
CA LEU A 48 16.09 11.35 -22.75
C LEU A 48 15.30 10.05 -22.98
N GLY A 49 14.37 9.73 -22.08
CA GLY A 49 13.48 8.59 -22.22
C GLY A 49 12.53 8.73 -23.42
N GLY A 50 11.97 9.92 -23.64
CA GLY A 50 11.16 10.21 -24.81
C GLY A 50 11.95 10.09 -26.11
N TRP A 51 13.19 10.59 -26.14
CA TRP A 51 14.11 10.43 -27.27
C TRP A 51 14.46 8.96 -27.54
N TYR A 52 14.73 8.18 -26.48
CA TYR A 52 14.96 6.74 -26.58
C TYR A 52 13.72 6.00 -27.11
N ILE A 53 12.53 6.22 -26.56
CA ILE A 53 11.30 5.55 -27.01
C ILE A 53 10.95 5.92 -28.45
N TYR A 54 11.13 7.18 -28.84
CA TYR A 54 10.97 7.59 -30.24
C TYR A 54 11.92 6.81 -31.16
N TRP A 55 13.21 6.74 -30.83
CA TRP A 55 14.18 5.95 -31.59
C TRP A 55 13.85 4.46 -31.59
N ARG A 56 13.28 3.93 -30.48
CA ARG A 56 12.83 2.55 -30.39
C ARG A 56 11.85 2.19 -31.49
N TRP A 57 10.83 3.00 -31.68
CA TRP A 57 9.81 2.81 -32.70
C TRP A 57 10.25 3.21 -34.12
N ALA A 58 11.06 4.26 -34.26
CA ALA A 58 11.40 4.82 -35.56
C ALA A 58 12.49 4.07 -36.33
N ALA A 59 13.50 3.53 -35.62
CA ALA A 59 14.74 3.11 -36.29
C ALA A 59 15.36 1.80 -35.78
N SER A 60 14.98 1.30 -34.61
CA SER A 60 15.74 0.22 -33.95
C SER A 60 15.02 -1.12 -33.86
N LEU A 61 13.76 -1.23 -34.27
CA LEU A 61 13.07 -2.52 -34.33
C LEU A 61 13.81 -3.45 -35.29
N ASN A 62 13.95 -4.73 -34.92
CA ASN A 62 14.47 -5.75 -35.83
C ASN A 62 13.37 -6.15 -36.84
N PRO A 63 13.51 -5.85 -38.15
CA PRO A 63 12.51 -6.20 -39.15
C PRO A 63 12.31 -7.71 -39.30
N ASP A 64 13.36 -8.50 -39.08
CA ASP A 64 13.32 -9.96 -39.21
C ASP A 64 12.66 -10.65 -38.01
N ALA A 65 12.48 -9.90 -36.90
CA ALA A 65 11.93 -10.42 -35.64
C ALA A 65 10.91 -9.46 -35.02
N LEU A 66 10.03 -8.86 -35.82
CA LEU A 66 9.02 -7.90 -35.34
C LEU A 66 8.12 -8.47 -34.25
N TRP A 67 7.81 -9.77 -34.30
CA TRP A 67 7.04 -10.46 -33.29
C TRP A 67 7.69 -10.44 -31.90
N PHE A 68 9.01 -10.25 -31.81
CA PHE A 68 9.76 -10.08 -30.57
C PHE A 68 10.07 -8.61 -30.29
N ALA A 69 10.43 -7.84 -31.32
CA ALA A 69 10.79 -6.43 -31.21
C ALA A 69 9.61 -5.54 -30.77
N ILE A 70 8.41 -5.76 -31.32
CA ILE A 70 7.21 -4.95 -31.03
C ILE A 70 6.75 -5.14 -29.58
N PRO A 71 6.59 -6.37 -29.03
CA PRO A 71 6.23 -6.54 -27.63
C PRO A 71 7.24 -5.91 -26.66
N LEU A 72 8.54 -5.98 -26.96
CA LEU A 72 9.55 -5.34 -26.14
C LEU A 72 9.46 -3.81 -26.19
N ALA A 73 9.31 -3.22 -27.38
CA ALA A 73 9.13 -1.76 -27.52
C ALA A 73 7.83 -1.27 -26.85
N TRP A 74 6.76 -2.07 -26.91
CA TRP A 74 5.52 -1.82 -26.17
C TRP A 74 5.76 -1.87 -24.65
N ALA A 75 6.47 -2.89 -24.16
CA ALA A 75 6.82 -3.01 -22.74
C ALA A 75 7.62 -1.79 -22.24
N GLU A 76 8.64 -1.38 -23.00
CA GLU A 76 9.43 -0.17 -22.75
C GLU A 76 8.56 1.09 -22.72
N THR A 77 7.59 1.20 -23.64
CA THR A 77 6.65 2.33 -23.70
C THR A 77 5.74 2.37 -22.47
N MET A 78 5.19 1.22 -22.05
CA MET A 78 4.33 1.14 -20.86
C MET A 78 5.10 1.45 -19.57
N ALA A 79 6.34 0.98 -19.47
CA ALA A 79 7.24 1.32 -18.37
C ALA A 79 7.58 2.81 -18.36
N PHE A 80 7.78 3.43 -19.53
CA PHE A 80 8.03 4.87 -19.65
C PHE A 80 6.82 5.72 -19.23
N ILE A 81 5.60 5.30 -19.56
CA ILE A 81 4.37 5.91 -19.02
C ILE A 81 4.35 5.80 -17.48
N GLY A 82 4.72 4.63 -16.95
CA GLY A 82 4.85 4.43 -15.50
C GLY A 82 5.88 5.37 -14.87
N LEU A 83 7.00 5.61 -15.55
CA LEU A 83 8.02 6.57 -15.11
C LEU A 83 7.48 8.01 -15.09
N ILE A 84 6.73 8.44 -16.11
CA ILE A 84 6.08 9.77 -16.13
C ILE A 84 5.16 9.93 -14.92
N LEU A 85 4.30 8.92 -14.65
CA LEU A 85 3.37 8.93 -13.53
C LEU A 85 4.10 8.94 -12.18
N PHE A 86 5.17 8.16 -12.06
CA PHE A 86 6.03 8.16 -10.87
C PHE A 86 6.74 9.50 -10.66
N THR A 87 7.26 10.10 -11.73
CA THR A 87 7.87 11.44 -11.68
C THR A 87 6.87 12.49 -11.22
N PHE A 88 5.64 12.44 -11.74
CA PHE A 88 4.56 13.33 -11.32
C PHE A 88 4.21 13.14 -9.83
N ASN A 89 4.13 11.90 -9.36
CA ASN A 89 3.86 11.60 -7.95
C ASN A 89 4.93 12.16 -7.01
N LEU A 90 6.21 12.06 -7.39
CA LEU A 90 7.30 12.60 -6.59
C LEU A 90 7.58 14.09 -6.87
N TRP A 91 6.79 14.78 -7.70
CA TRP A 91 7.13 16.10 -8.23
C TRP A 91 7.35 17.16 -7.15
N LYS A 92 6.50 17.17 -6.13
CA LYS A 92 6.51 18.18 -5.06
C LYS A 92 6.39 17.53 -3.69
N ASP A 93 7.20 17.99 -2.76
CA ASP A 93 7.17 17.66 -1.34
C ASP A 93 6.82 18.93 -0.54
N GLN A 94 6.73 18.77 0.77
CA GLN A 94 6.32 19.84 1.68
C GLN A 94 6.96 19.67 3.06
N PRO A 95 7.19 20.76 3.79
CA PRO A 95 7.64 20.70 5.18
C PRO A 95 6.70 19.87 6.06
N VAL A 96 7.26 19.18 7.04
CA VAL A 96 6.47 18.53 8.09
C VAL A 96 5.96 19.64 9.01
N THR A 97 4.64 19.77 9.13
CA THR A 97 4.00 20.77 9.98
C THR A 97 2.97 20.09 10.88
N ILE A 98 2.78 20.65 12.07
CA ILE A 98 1.75 20.23 13.01
C ILE A 98 0.91 21.49 13.29
N PRO A 99 -0.26 21.64 12.64
CA PRO A 99 -1.14 22.76 12.93
C PRO A 99 -1.60 22.72 14.39
N PRO A 100 -1.83 23.87 15.03
CA PRO A 100 -2.28 23.90 16.42
C PRO A 100 -3.64 23.19 16.56
N PRO A 101 -3.80 22.28 17.54
CA PRO A 101 -5.06 21.58 17.74
C PRO A 101 -6.24 22.54 18.02
N PRO A 102 -7.46 22.26 17.52
CA PRO A 102 -8.66 23.04 17.87
C PRO A 102 -9.01 22.91 19.36
N ARG A 103 -9.49 23.98 19.98
CA ARG A 103 -9.95 23.97 21.39
C ARG A 103 -11.40 23.52 21.49
N THR A 104 -12.21 23.89 20.50
CA THR A 104 -13.64 23.62 20.44
C THR A 104 -14.04 23.08 19.07
N TYR A 105 -15.18 22.38 19.00
CA TYR A 105 -15.72 21.86 17.74
C TYR A 105 -16.06 22.98 16.74
N ALA A 106 -16.48 24.15 17.23
CA ALA A 106 -16.74 25.34 16.42
C ALA A 106 -15.57 25.77 15.52
N GLU A 107 -14.33 25.49 15.90
CA GLU A 107 -13.14 25.82 15.10
C GLU A 107 -12.93 24.87 13.89
N CYS A 108 -13.73 23.81 13.78
CA CYS A 108 -13.61 22.77 12.76
C CYS A 108 -14.74 22.78 11.73
N ILE A 109 -15.76 23.62 11.89
CA ILE A 109 -16.96 23.63 11.03
C ILE A 109 -17.17 24.99 10.39
N ARG A 110 -17.99 25.01 9.32
CA ARG A 110 -18.49 26.26 8.73
C ARG A 110 -19.67 26.75 9.57
N ASP A 111 -19.75 28.05 9.80
CA ASP A 111 -20.89 28.71 10.46
C ASP A 111 -21.28 28.10 11.82
N PRO A 112 -20.37 28.13 12.81
CA PRO A 112 -20.62 27.51 14.11
C PRO A 112 -21.75 28.19 14.86
N ARG A 113 -22.58 27.39 15.53
CA ARG A 113 -23.64 27.87 16.41
C ARG A 113 -23.12 27.96 17.85
N PRO A 114 -23.84 28.65 18.77
CA PRO A 114 -23.43 28.75 20.16
C PRO A 114 -23.17 27.38 20.82
N GLU A 115 -23.98 26.36 20.51
CA GLU A 115 -23.84 24.98 21.01
C GLU A 115 -22.57 24.25 20.53
N ASP A 116 -21.97 24.71 19.43
CA ASP A 116 -20.76 24.10 18.86
C ASP A 116 -19.47 24.54 19.59
N HIS A 117 -19.58 25.52 20.51
CA HIS A 117 -18.49 25.97 21.39
C HIS A 117 -18.25 25.02 22.58
N ARG A 118 -18.22 23.72 22.28
CA ARG A 118 -18.01 22.62 23.22
C ARG A 118 -16.68 21.90 22.93
N PRO A 119 -16.18 21.09 23.87
CA PRO A 119 -15.10 20.13 23.61
C PRO A 119 -15.43 19.23 22.42
N LEU A 120 -14.38 18.78 21.72
CA LEU A 120 -14.51 17.81 20.64
C LEU A 120 -14.89 16.43 21.20
N ASN A 121 -15.73 15.71 20.47
CA ASN A 121 -16.04 14.31 20.74
C ASN A 121 -15.30 13.43 19.72
N VAL A 122 -14.54 12.44 20.19
CA VAL A 122 -13.76 11.55 19.33
C VAL A 122 -14.08 10.09 19.69
N ASP A 123 -14.48 9.33 18.68
CA ASP A 123 -14.63 7.88 18.81
C ASP A 123 -13.35 7.18 18.33
N VAL A 124 -12.85 6.22 19.10
CA VAL A 124 -11.72 5.35 18.70
C VAL A 124 -12.27 3.96 18.44
N PHE A 125 -12.18 3.50 17.19
CA PHE A 125 -12.73 2.22 16.75
C PHE A 125 -11.64 1.16 16.61
N PHE A 126 -11.91 -0.01 17.20
CA PHE A 126 -11.12 -1.24 17.07
C PHE A 126 -11.97 -2.36 16.46
N PRO A 127 -12.14 -2.41 15.12
CA PRO A 127 -12.64 -3.59 14.42
C PRO A 127 -11.78 -4.82 14.69
N THR A 128 -12.43 -5.91 15.09
CA THR A 128 -11.82 -7.22 15.32
C THR A 128 -12.76 -8.35 14.87
N TYR A 129 -12.20 -9.49 14.48
CA TYR A 129 -12.94 -10.67 14.05
C TYR A 129 -12.45 -11.95 14.75
N ASP A 130 -11.17 -12.27 14.61
CA ASP A 130 -10.54 -13.48 15.16
C ASP A 130 -9.27 -13.18 15.97
N GLU A 131 -8.87 -11.91 16.11
CA GLU A 131 -7.67 -11.52 16.85
C GLU A 131 -7.77 -11.81 18.35
N ASP A 132 -6.67 -12.26 18.95
CA ASP A 132 -6.60 -12.56 20.38
C ASP A 132 -7.11 -11.38 21.25
N PRO A 133 -8.10 -11.59 22.15
CA PRO A 133 -8.62 -10.52 23.00
C PRO A 133 -7.56 -9.80 23.84
N GLU A 134 -6.51 -10.48 24.28
CA GLU A 134 -5.41 -9.87 25.04
C GLU A 134 -4.50 -9.02 24.13
N LEU A 135 -4.38 -9.34 22.83
CA LEU A 135 -3.74 -8.46 21.86
C LEU A 135 -4.55 -7.18 21.70
N VAL A 136 -5.88 -7.29 21.53
CA VAL A 136 -6.78 -6.13 21.44
C VAL A 136 -6.75 -5.30 22.72
N ARG A 137 -6.64 -5.94 23.90
CA ARG A 137 -6.46 -5.26 25.19
C ARG A 137 -5.27 -4.31 25.18
N LEU A 138 -4.12 -4.72 24.61
CA LEU A 138 -2.95 -3.85 24.51
C LEU A 138 -3.23 -2.58 23.68
N SER A 139 -4.00 -2.71 22.61
CA SER A 139 -4.45 -1.58 21.77
C SER A 139 -5.40 -0.64 22.52
N ILE A 140 -6.33 -1.19 23.29
CA ILE A 140 -7.23 -0.42 24.17
C ILE A 140 -6.43 0.36 25.22
N LEU A 141 -5.46 -0.30 25.89
CA LEU A 141 -4.63 0.31 26.93
C LEU A 141 -3.77 1.46 26.39
N ASP A 142 -3.29 1.37 25.15
CA ASP A 142 -2.55 2.46 24.52
C ASP A 142 -3.48 3.59 24.05
N ALA A 143 -4.68 3.29 23.56
CA ALA A 143 -5.69 4.30 23.25
C ALA A 143 -6.12 5.11 24.49
N LYS A 144 -6.22 4.49 25.67
CA LYS A 144 -6.48 5.19 26.93
C LYS A 144 -5.41 6.22 27.31
N LYS A 145 -4.21 6.13 26.73
CA LYS A 145 -3.09 7.06 26.96
C LYS A 145 -3.07 8.22 25.98
N ILE A 146 -4.00 8.28 25.03
CA ILE A 146 -4.13 9.41 24.09
C ILE A 146 -4.28 10.70 24.89
N ARG A 147 -3.48 11.69 24.52
CA ARG A 147 -3.46 13.02 25.13
C ARG A 147 -3.97 14.06 24.15
N TYR A 148 -4.44 15.16 24.71
CA TYR A 148 -4.84 16.34 23.98
C TYR A 148 -4.61 17.57 24.85
N PRO A 149 -4.13 18.70 24.31
CA PRO A 149 -3.78 19.89 25.10
C PRO A 149 -5.01 20.65 25.65
N TYR A 150 -6.22 20.32 25.20
CA TYR A 150 -7.47 20.96 25.60
C TYR A 150 -8.48 19.92 26.11
N PRO A 151 -9.56 20.32 26.80
CA PRO A 151 -10.65 19.41 27.13
C PRO A 151 -11.19 18.72 25.86
N ILE A 152 -11.32 17.39 25.92
CA ILE A 152 -11.81 16.55 24.82
C ILE A 152 -12.53 15.33 25.41
N HIS A 153 -13.56 14.82 24.73
CA HIS A 153 -14.22 13.58 25.08
C HIS A 153 -13.76 12.48 24.12
N ILE A 154 -13.09 11.46 24.65
CA ILE A 154 -12.61 10.31 23.87
C ILE A 154 -13.37 9.07 24.34
N THR A 155 -14.06 8.41 23.41
CA THR A 155 -14.79 7.17 23.68
C THR A 155 -14.19 6.04 22.87
N ILE A 156 -13.81 4.94 23.53
CA ILE A 156 -13.19 3.78 22.89
C ILE A 156 -14.26 2.71 22.66
N HIS A 157 -14.31 2.15 21.44
CA HIS A 157 -15.27 1.13 21.03
C HIS A 157 -14.56 -0.05 20.37
N VAL A 158 -14.79 -1.24 20.90
CA VAL A 158 -14.41 -2.51 20.28
C VAL A 158 -15.55 -2.97 19.40
N LEU A 159 -15.27 -3.21 18.12
CA LEU A 159 -16.26 -3.61 17.12
C LEU A 159 -16.00 -5.07 16.73
N ASP A 160 -16.72 -6.01 17.34
CA ASP A 160 -16.42 -7.44 17.24
C ASP A 160 -17.38 -8.18 16.28
N ASP A 161 -16.91 -8.45 15.06
CA ASP A 161 -17.62 -9.26 14.06
C ASP A 161 -17.54 -10.78 14.36
N GLY A 162 -16.72 -11.17 15.35
CA GLY A 162 -16.57 -12.55 15.81
C GLY A 162 -17.62 -12.97 16.84
N ARG A 163 -18.34 -12.02 17.46
CA ARG A 163 -19.34 -12.26 18.52
C ARG A 163 -18.76 -13.09 19.69
N ARG A 164 -17.55 -12.74 20.14
CA ARG A 164 -16.77 -13.53 21.10
C ARG A 164 -17.01 -13.02 22.52
N GLU A 165 -17.46 -13.92 23.40
CA GLU A 165 -17.73 -13.59 24.80
C GLU A 165 -16.45 -13.16 25.55
N GLU A 166 -15.30 -13.75 25.22
CA GLU A 166 -14.00 -13.35 25.79
C GLU A 166 -13.66 -11.90 25.45
N MET A 167 -13.89 -11.47 24.21
CA MET A 167 -13.65 -10.08 23.79
C MET A 167 -14.60 -9.11 24.50
N LYS A 168 -15.86 -9.50 24.71
CA LYS A 168 -16.82 -8.73 25.49
C LYS A 168 -16.38 -8.57 26.95
N GLN A 169 -15.83 -9.63 27.56
CA GLN A 169 -15.27 -9.56 28.91
C GLN A 169 -14.08 -8.61 28.96
N VAL A 170 -13.14 -8.67 28.01
CA VAL A 170 -12.03 -7.72 27.93
C VAL A 170 -12.52 -6.27 27.83
N ALA A 171 -13.50 -6.01 26.96
CA ALA A 171 -14.07 -4.66 26.82
C ALA A 171 -14.71 -4.17 28.14
N MET A 172 -15.43 -5.04 28.84
CA MET A 172 -16.03 -4.74 30.15
C MET A 172 -14.99 -4.49 31.24
N GLU A 173 -13.96 -5.35 31.33
CA GLU A 173 -12.85 -5.19 32.27
C GLU A 173 -12.09 -3.88 32.05
N GLU A 174 -11.91 -3.49 30.78
CA GLU A 174 -11.28 -2.24 30.41
C GLU A 174 -12.23 -1.04 30.44
N GLY A 175 -13.52 -1.21 30.73
CA GLY A 175 -14.50 -0.11 30.78
C GLY A 175 -14.65 0.63 29.44
N VAL A 176 -14.58 -0.09 28.32
CA VAL A 176 -14.79 0.43 26.97
C VAL A 176 -16.05 -0.18 26.34
N ASN A 177 -16.56 0.46 25.30
CA ASN A 177 -17.79 -0.01 24.66
C ASN A 177 -17.52 -1.26 23.81
N TYR A 178 -18.46 -2.20 23.84
CA TYR A 178 -18.47 -3.40 22.99
C TYR A 178 -19.66 -3.32 22.05
N ILE A 179 -19.39 -3.32 20.75
CA ILE A 179 -20.39 -3.27 19.69
C ILE A 179 -20.22 -4.52 18.83
N THR A 180 -21.32 -5.19 18.52
CA THR A 180 -21.37 -6.35 17.62
C THR A 180 -22.62 -6.27 16.74
N ARG A 181 -22.79 -7.21 15.82
CA ARG A 181 -23.92 -7.29 14.88
C ARG A 181 -24.25 -8.74 14.50
N GLU A 182 -25.45 -8.93 13.96
CA GLU A 182 -25.99 -10.27 13.64
C GLU A 182 -25.33 -10.91 12.42
N ASN A 183 -24.97 -10.12 11.41
CA ASN A 183 -24.38 -10.59 10.16
C ASN A 183 -23.05 -9.89 9.85
N ASN A 184 -22.21 -10.50 9.00
CA ASN A 184 -20.89 -9.98 8.64
C ASN A 184 -20.88 -9.35 7.23
N ILE A 185 -22.02 -8.80 6.79
CA ILE A 185 -22.14 -8.17 5.46
C ILE A 185 -21.17 -6.98 5.38
N GLY A 186 -20.42 -6.88 4.27
CA GLY A 186 -19.47 -5.78 4.08
C GLY A 186 -18.20 -5.86 4.94
N PHE A 187 -17.95 -6.95 5.66
CA PHE A 187 -16.74 -7.18 6.47
C PHE A 187 -16.41 -5.96 7.37
N LYS A 188 -15.15 -5.52 7.41
CA LYS A 188 -14.70 -4.36 8.18
C LYS A 188 -15.50 -3.09 7.88
N ALA A 189 -15.78 -2.78 6.61
CA ALA A 189 -16.58 -1.60 6.24
C ALA A 189 -18.00 -1.65 6.83
N GLY A 190 -18.62 -2.84 6.82
CA GLY A 190 -19.93 -3.06 7.46
C GLY A 190 -19.88 -2.98 8.98
N ASN A 191 -18.79 -3.44 9.59
CA ASN A 191 -18.58 -3.33 11.04
C ASN A 191 -18.46 -1.85 11.47
N LEU A 192 -17.67 -1.06 10.74
CA LEU A 192 -17.57 0.39 10.94
C LEU A 192 -18.93 1.09 10.76
N ARG A 193 -19.70 0.74 9.73
CA ARG A 193 -21.06 1.25 9.52
C ARG A 193 -21.95 1.00 10.74
N ASN A 194 -22.03 -0.25 11.20
CA ASN A 194 -22.86 -0.63 12.35
C ASN A 194 -22.48 0.16 13.62
N ALA A 195 -21.19 0.40 13.83
CA ALA A 195 -20.71 1.24 14.92
C ALA A 195 -21.15 2.71 14.75
N MET A 196 -21.10 3.23 13.53
CA MET A 196 -21.49 4.62 13.25
C MET A 196 -22.97 4.89 13.50
N GLU A 197 -23.83 3.88 13.43
CA GLU A 197 -25.26 3.98 13.78
C GLU A 197 -25.50 4.09 15.30
N GLN A 198 -24.52 3.72 16.12
CA GLN A 198 -24.62 3.64 17.58
C GLN A 198 -23.73 4.67 18.30
N THR A 199 -22.97 5.48 17.54
CA THR A 199 -21.94 6.39 18.07
C THR A 199 -22.02 7.76 17.41
N TYR A 200 -21.58 8.80 18.13
CA TYR A 200 -21.90 10.19 17.77
C TYR A 200 -20.69 11.15 17.91
N GLY A 201 -19.46 10.65 17.91
CA GLY A 201 -18.26 11.48 17.92
C GLY A 201 -18.12 12.34 16.66
N ASP A 202 -17.60 13.55 16.79
CA ASP A 202 -17.34 14.47 15.67
C ASP A 202 -16.28 13.89 14.71
N PHE A 203 -15.29 13.23 15.29
CA PHE A 203 -14.19 12.58 14.60
C PHE A 203 -14.09 11.11 15.00
N ILE A 204 -13.56 10.30 14.09
CA ILE A 204 -13.39 8.85 14.26
C ILE A 204 -11.93 8.50 14.02
N VAL A 205 -11.28 7.91 15.01
CA VAL A 205 -9.96 7.27 14.86
C VAL A 205 -10.19 5.81 14.49
N ILE A 206 -9.66 5.38 13.35
CA ILE A 206 -9.74 3.97 12.94
C ILE A 206 -8.41 3.29 13.23
N CYS A 207 -8.46 2.26 14.06
CA CYS A 207 -7.35 1.38 14.42
C CYS A 207 -7.73 -0.05 14.05
N ASP A 208 -6.86 -0.80 13.36
CA ASP A 208 -7.05 -2.27 13.33
C ASP A 208 -6.87 -2.84 14.74
N ALA A 209 -7.33 -4.07 14.97
CA ALA A 209 -7.21 -4.78 16.24
C ALA A 209 -5.79 -4.71 16.86
N ASP A 210 -4.75 -4.79 16.04
CA ASP A 210 -3.33 -4.72 16.42
C ASP A 210 -2.69 -3.32 16.24
N THR A 211 -3.47 -2.32 15.84
CA THR A 211 -3.01 -0.93 15.73
C THR A 211 -3.01 -0.26 17.09
N ARG A 212 -1.83 0.04 17.62
CA ARG A 212 -1.65 0.68 18.92
C ARG A 212 -1.32 2.17 18.71
N PRO A 213 -2.26 3.09 18.96
CA PRO A 213 -2.02 4.52 18.76
C PRO A 213 -1.03 5.07 19.79
N PHE A 214 -0.23 6.05 19.40
CA PHE A 214 0.62 6.80 20.31
C PHE A 214 -0.16 7.88 21.04
N PRO A 215 0.30 8.30 22.24
CA PRO A 215 -0.36 9.36 23.00
C PRO A 215 -0.60 10.66 22.23
N THR A 216 0.22 10.95 21.22
CA THR A 216 0.24 12.19 20.45
C THR A 216 -0.67 12.19 19.22
N ILE A 217 -1.36 11.08 18.91
CA ILE A 217 -2.09 10.92 17.64
C ILE A 217 -3.08 12.07 17.39
N LEU A 218 -3.86 12.48 18.40
CA LEU A 218 -4.82 13.58 18.26
C LEU A 218 -4.16 14.95 18.27
N GLU A 219 -3.10 15.14 19.07
CA GLU A 219 -2.30 16.38 19.11
C GLU A 219 -1.67 16.68 17.75
N HIS A 220 -1.24 15.66 17.02
CA HIS A 220 -0.54 15.82 15.76
C HIS A 220 -1.45 15.78 14.53
N THR A 221 -2.74 15.47 14.68
CA THR A 221 -3.68 15.30 13.56
C THR A 221 -4.91 16.22 13.61
N LEU A 222 -5.50 16.50 14.78
CA LEU A 222 -6.76 17.26 14.84
C LEU A 222 -6.63 18.72 14.37
N GLY A 223 -5.43 19.30 14.43
CA GLY A 223 -5.15 20.64 13.90
C GLY A 223 -5.47 20.82 12.41
N PHE A 224 -5.39 19.76 11.60
CA PHE A 224 -5.73 19.82 10.17
C PHE A 224 -7.23 19.98 9.92
N PHE A 225 -8.09 19.55 10.86
CA PHE A 225 -9.54 19.65 10.74
C PHE A 225 -10.10 21.03 11.04
N ARG A 226 -9.24 22.01 11.34
CA ARG A 226 -9.62 23.43 11.27
C ARG A 226 -10.00 23.85 9.86
N ASP A 227 -9.50 23.14 8.86
CA ASP A 227 -10.08 23.19 7.51
C ASP A 227 -11.40 22.40 7.52
N PRO A 228 -12.56 23.05 7.32
CA PRO A 228 -13.86 22.39 7.36
C PRO A 228 -14.04 21.36 6.24
N ASP A 229 -13.22 21.42 5.20
CA ASP A 229 -13.23 20.44 4.12
C ASP A 229 -12.21 19.32 4.33
N MET A 230 -11.48 19.27 5.44
CA MET A 230 -10.62 18.12 5.75
C MET A 230 -11.50 16.92 6.13
N ALA A 231 -11.51 15.90 5.27
CA ALA A 231 -12.27 14.67 5.46
C ALA A 231 -11.49 13.64 6.29
N TRP A 232 -10.18 13.48 6.05
CA TRP A 232 -9.36 12.60 6.88
C TRP A 232 -7.88 13.03 6.93
N VAL A 233 -7.22 12.59 8.00
CA VAL A 233 -5.77 12.66 8.17
C VAL A 233 -5.23 11.25 8.37
N GLN A 234 -4.38 10.78 7.46
CA GLN A 234 -3.67 9.51 7.56
C GLN A 234 -2.33 9.71 8.26
N THR A 235 -1.90 8.73 9.07
CA THR A 235 -0.53 8.65 9.61
C THR A 235 0.16 7.38 9.09
N PRO A 236 1.50 7.34 8.98
CA PRO A 236 2.21 6.15 8.54
C PRO A 236 1.95 4.95 9.45
N GLN A 237 1.79 3.79 8.83
CA GLN A 237 1.71 2.51 9.52
C GLN A 237 3.13 2.03 9.78
N TRP A 238 3.51 1.88 11.05
CA TRP A 238 4.85 1.43 11.41
C TRP A 238 4.81 0.04 12.05
N PHE A 239 5.45 -0.91 11.37
CA PHE A 239 5.66 -2.25 11.91
C PHE A 239 6.90 -2.28 12.78
N TYR A 240 6.70 -2.37 14.09
CA TYR A 240 7.79 -2.30 15.07
C TYR A 240 8.44 -3.66 15.31
N ASP A 241 7.83 -4.75 14.85
CA ASP A 241 8.27 -6.13 15.03
C ASP A 241 9.12 -6.67 13.87
N ILE A 242 9.47 -5.82 12.89
CA ILE A 242 10.32 -6.22 11.75
C ILE A 242 11.67 -6.78 12.28
N PRO A 243 12.09 -7.97 11.81
CA PRO A 243 13.38 -8.54 12.18
C PRO A 243 14.54 -7.64 11.74
N GLU A 244 15.49 -7.35 12.65
CA GLU A 244 16.68 -6.54 12.35
C GLU A 244 17.73 -7.27 11.50
N GLY A 245 17.64 -8.60 11.41
CA GLY A 245 18.66 -9.43 10.79
C GLY A 245 20.00 -9.43 11.53
N LYS A 246 20.96 -10.14 10.96
CA LYS A 246 22.34 -10.26 11.48
C LYS A 246 23.32 -9.75 10.43
N HIS A 247 24.32 -8.99 10.84
CA HIS A 247 25.37 -8.52 9.92
C HIS A 247 26.04 -9.69 9.20
N LEU A 248 26.30 -9.53 7.90
CA LEU A 248 26.94 -10.50 7.03
C LEU A 248 28.26 -11.02 7.63
N ARG A 249 29.04 -10.17 8.29
CA ARG A 249 30.28 -10.57 8.99
C ARG A 249 30.07 -11.66 10.03
N PHE A 250 28.99 -11.61 10.80
CA PHE A 250 28.69 -12.61 11.82
C PHE A 250 28.07 -13.87 11.20
N VAL A 251 27.30 -13.72 10.14
CA VAL A 251 26.76 -14.87 9.38
C VAL A 251 27.90 -15.65 8.73
N LEU A 252 28.81 -14.99 8.03
CA LEU A 252 29.98 -15.63 7.42
C LEU A 252 30.93 -16.20 8.48
N GLN A 253 31.06 -15.56 9.64
CA GLN A 253 31.83 -16.10 10.75
C GLN A 253 31.28 -17.45 11.25
N LYS A 254 29.97 -17.67 11.20
CA LYS A 254 29.37 -18.96 11.58
C LYS A 254 29.84 -20.09 10.66
N TYR A 255 29.88 -19.85 9.34
CA TYR A 255 30.23 -20.85 8.32
C TYR A 255 31.74 -20.99 8.11
N LEU A 256 32.46 -19.88 8.06
CA LEU A 256 33.88 -19.80 7.68
C LEU A 256 34.80 -19.32 8.82
N LYS A 257 34.31 -19.26 10.07
CA LYS A 257 35.07 -18.84 11.27
C LYS A 257 35.76 -17.47 11.08
N LYS A 258 37.00 -17.30 11.57
CA LYS A 258 37.73 -16.01 11.51
C LYS A 258 37.88 -15.45 10.08
N PRO A 259 38.24 -16.24 9.05
CA PRO A 259 38.23 -15.78 7.66
C PRO A 259 36.89 -15.18 7.23
N GLY A 260 35.77 -15.84 7.59
CA GLY A 260 34.43 -15.36 7.27
C GLY A 260 34.11 -13.98 7.83
N TYR A 261 34.53 -13.70 9.05
CA TYR A 261 34.35 -12.37 9.67
C TYR A 261 35.06 -11.28 8.87
N TRP A 262 36.33 -11.50 8.50
CA TRP A 262 37.11 -10.52 7.73
C TRP A 262 36.56 -10.32 6.32
N ILE A 263 36.15 -11.39 5.65
CA ILE A 263 35.49 -11.32 4.33
C ILE A 263 34.21 -10.51 4.44
N GLY A 264 33.32 -10.82 5.39
CA GLY A 264 32.08 -10.09 5.58
C GLY A 264 32.30 -8.63 5.96
N ALA A 265 33.27 -8.34 6.82
CA ALA A 265 33.63 -6.97 7.18
C ALA A 265 34.20 -6.19 5.99
N ALA A 266 34.98 -6.83 5.11
CA ALA A 266 35.49 -6.21 3.89
C ALA A 266 34.36 -5.90 2.90
N ILE A 267 33.42 -6.84 2.70
CA ILE A 267 32.23 -6.62 1.87
C ILE A 267 31.39 -5.48 2.44
N GLU A 268 31.11 -5.50 3.75
CA GLU A 268 30.32 -4.45 4.41
C GLU A 268 31.00 -3.07 4.37
N LYS A 269 32.34 -3.02 4.30
CA LYS A 269 33.07 -1.76 4.13
C LYS A 269 32.90 -1.16 2.73
N ILE A 270 32.74 -2.00 1.70
CA ILE A 270 32.58 -1.59 0.30
C ILE A 270 31.12 -1.23 0.00
N PHE A 271 30.19 -2.08 0.43
CA PHE A 271 28.78 -1.98 0.04
C PHE A 271 27.88 -1.40 1.15
N GLY A 272 28.44 -1.09 2.32
CA GLY A 272 27.68 -0.70 3.50
C GLY A 272 27.18 -1.92 4.31
N PRO A 273 26.46 -1.68 5.42
CA PRO A 273 25.99 -2.75 6.30
C PRO A 273 25.01 -3.68 5.57
N ILE A 274 25.41 -4.93 5.36
CA ILE A 274 24.55 -5.98 4.79
C ILE A 274 24.02 -6.82 5.95
N LYS A 275 22.70 -6.78 6.19
CA LYS A 275 22.05 -7.58 7.22
C LYS A 275 21.25 -8.72 6.59
N ILE A 276 21.59 -9.95 6.96
CA ILE A 276 20.91 -11.16 6.52
C ILE A 276 19.76 -11.45 7.47
N GLY A 277 18.57 -11.69 6.92
CA GLY A 277 17.32 -11.88 7.67
C GLY A 277 16.65 -10.58 8.11
N GLU A 278 17.17 -9.41 7.72
CA GLU A 278 16.47 -8.14 7.90
C GLU A 278 15.27 -8.11 6.95
N ASP A 279 14.11 -7.73 7.48
CA ASP A 279 12.84 -7.56 6.77
C ASP A 279 12.63 -8.56 5.60
N PRO A 280 12.50 -9.86 5.87
CA PRO A 280 12.54 -10.90 4.84
C PRO A 280 11.42 -10.77 3.80
N PHE A 281 10.29 -10.15 4.17
CA PHE A 281 9.11 -10.02 3.32
C PHE A 281 8.92 -8.60 2.77
N VAL A 282 9.86 -7.67 3.02
CA VAL A 282 9.73 -6.26 2.61
C VAL A 282 8.43 -5.66 3.17
N ASN A 283 8.28 -5.77 4.48
CA ASN A 283 7.17 -5.23 5.24
C ASN A 283 7.32 -3.73 5.49
N ASP A 284 8.55 -3.18 5.53
CA ASP A 284 8.79 -1.76 5.80
C ASP A 284 8.07 -0.86 4.76
N PRO A 285 7.04 -0.10 5.18
CA PRO A 285 6.27 0.73 4.27
C PRO A 285 6.84 2.14 4.13
N LYS A 286 8.04 2.43 4.67
CA LYS A 286 8.63 3.78 4.69
C LYS A 286 8.69 4.43 3.32
N MET A 287 9.05 3.69 2.25
CA MET A 287 9.07 4.25 0.88
C MET A 287 7.68 4.74 0.45
N PHE A 288 6.63 4.01 0.82
CA PHE A 288 5.27 4.37 0.49
C PHE A 288 4.80 5.60 1.28
N TYR A 289 4.93 5.60 2.60
CA TYR A 289 4.45 6.72 3.43
C TYR A 289 5.32 7.98 3.31
N ASP A 290 6.65 7.88 3.45
CA ASP A 290 7.52 9.06 3.49
C ASP A 290 7.72 9.70 2.11
N MET A 291 7.48 8.94 1.02
CA MET A 291 7.75 9.44 -0.34
C MET A 291 6.49 9.47 -1.20
N ILE A 292 5.88 8.30 -1.46
CA ILE A 292 4.81 8.20 -2.46
C ILE A 292 3.53 8.88 -1.98
N GLN A 293 3.06 8.56 -0.78
CA GLN A 293 1.79 9.04 -0.26
C GLN A 293 1.90 10.46 0.30
N ARG A 294 2.99 10.80 0.99
CA ARG A 294 3.27 12.19 1.43
C ARG A 294 3.25 13.18 0.28
N ARG A 295 3.86 12.83 -0.85
CA ARG A 295 3.90 13.69 -2.04
C ARG A 295 2.61 13.68 -2.85
N ARG A 296 1.53 13.08 -2.33
CA ARG A 296 0.16 13.27 -2.86
C ARG A 296 -0.61 14.37 -2.14
N ASN A 297 -0.11 14.88 -1.03
CA ASN A 297 -0.78 15.94 -0.26
C ASN A 297 -0.95 17.23 -1.08
N TRP A 298 0.07 17.65 -1.86
CA TRP A 298 0.01 18.90 -2.63
C TRP A 298 -1.08 18.92 -3.71
N CYS A 299 -1.55 17.76 -4.14
CA CYS A 299 -2.60 17.59 -5.14
C CYS A 299 -3.90 17.04 -4.56
N ASN A 300 -4.04 17.07 -3.22
CA ASN A 300 -5.21 16.56 -2.52
C ASN A 300 -5.59 15.12 -2.93
N ALA A 301 -4.59 14.24 -2.96
CA ALA A 301 -4.76 12.86 -3.44
C ALA A 301 -4.13 11.82 -2.49
N SER A 302 -3.80 12.23 -1.26
CA SER A 302 -3.47 11.26 -0.22
C SER A 302 -4.71 10.43 0.09
N PHE A 303 -4.59 9.13 0.30
CA PHE A 303 -5.76 8.28 0.53
C PHE A 303 -5.64 7.54 1.86
N CYS A 304 -6.75 7.09 2.41
CA CYS A 304 -6.78 6.31 3.63
C CYS A 304 -6.21 4.91 3.38
N CYS A 305 -5.46 4.36 4.34
CA CYS A 305 -4.89 3.01 4.30
C CYS A 305 -5.56 2.06 5.32
N GLY A 306 -6.79 2.36 5.72
CA GLY A 306 -7.62 1.48 6.55
C GLY A 306 -7.38 1.55 8.06
N ALA A 307 -6.22 2.02 8.53
CA ALA A 307 -5.93 2.17 9.96
C ALA A 307 -4.86 3.24 10.21
N GLY A 308 -4.77 3.72 11.46
CA GLY A 308 -3.88 4.82 11.84
C GLY A 308 -4.33 6.15 11.23
N SER A 309 -5.63 6.36 11.14
CA SER A 309 -6.22 7.53 10.48
C SER A 309 -7.34 8.13 11.32
N VAL A 310 -7.51 9.45 11.20
CA VAL A 310 -8.59 10.22 11.82
C VAL A 310 -9.51 10.71 10.72
N HIS A 311 -10.83 10.55 10.89
CA HIS A 311 -11.85 10.87 9.90
C HIS A 311 -12.85 11.85 10.49
N ARG A 312 -13.32 12.81 9.68
CA ARG A 312 -14.47 13.65 9.99
C ARG A 312 -15.73 12.84 9.74
N ARG A 313 -16.56 12.66 10.77
CA ARG A 313 -17.80 11.88 10.65
C ARG A 313 -18.75 12.47 9.61
N GLU A 314 -18.94 13.79 9.64
CA GLU A 314 -19.76 14.55 8.68
C GLU A 314 -19.38 14.22 7.23
N ALA A 315 -18.08 14.22 6.90
CA ALA A 315 -17.61 13.96 5.54
C ALA A 315 -18.00 12.58 5.04
N VAL A 316 -17.72 11.55 5.86
CA VAL A 316 -18.01 10.16 5.50
C VAL A 316 -19.52 9.94 5.39
N MET A 317 -20.32 10.52 6.28
CA MET A 317 -21.78 10.41 6.26
C MET A 317 -22.42 11.16 5.10
N GLU A 318 -21.97 12.39 4.80
CA GLU A 318 -22.47 13.18 3.67
C GLU A 318 -22.22 12.44 2.35
N ALA A 319 -21.01 11.92 2.15
CA ALA A 319 -20.69 11.10 0.97
C ALA A 319 -21.52 9.82 0.89
N ALA A 320 -21.81 9.19 2.04
CA ALA A 320 -22.68 8.01 2.11
C ALA A 320 -24.10 8.32 1.65
N LEU A 321 -24.68 9.41 2.16
CA LEU A 321 -26.04 9.84 1.86
C LEU A 321 -26.19 10.24 0.40
N LYS A 322 -25.22 10.95 -0.18
CA LYS A 322 -25.20 11.28 -1.61
C LYS A 322 -25.13 10.04 -2.48
N THR A 323 -24.21 9.13 -2.18
CA THR A 323 -24.08 7.84 -2.89
C THR A 323 -25.37 7.03 -2.82
N TYR A 324 -26.00 7.02 -1.64
CA TYR A 324 -27.26 6.32 -1.41
C TYR A 324 -28.39 6.95 -2.25
N ALA A 325 -28.52 8.27 -2.25
CA ALA A 325 -29.51 8.98 -3.06
C ALA A 325 -29.32 8.72 -4.56
N ASP A 326 -28.07 8.80 -5.06
CA ASP A 326 -27.74 8.48 -6.46
C ASP A 326 -28.08 7.03 -6.83
N ALA A 327 -27.88 6.08 -5.91
CA ALA A 327 -28.19 4.68 -6.13
C ALA A 327 -29.70 4.43 -6.21
N VAL A 328 -30.47 5.04 -5.31
CA VAL A 328 -31.94 4.99 -5.31
C VAL A 328 -32.49 5.62 -6.59
N ASP A 329 -32.06 6.84 -6.93
CA ASP A 329 -32.50 7.54 -8.14
C ASP A 329 -32.13 6.77 -9.42
N GLY A 330 -30.93 6.21 -9.50
CA GLY A 330 -30.49 5.41 -10.64
C GLY A 330 -31.30 4.13 -10.83
N PHE A 331 -31.67 3.45 -9.74
CA PHE A 331 -32.52 2.27 -9.80
C PHE A 331 -33.94 2.64 -10.25
N VAL A 332 -34.52 3.69 -9.68
CA VAL A 332 -35.86 4.18 -10.04
C VAL A 332 -35.94 4.50 -11.53
N ARG A 333 -35.00 5.31 -12.04
CA ARG A 333 -34.95 5.69 -13.47
C ARG A 333 -34.92 4.48 -14.41
N LYS A 334 -34.21 3.42 -14.03
CA LYS A 334 -34.11 2.20 -14.84
C LYS A 334 -35.48 1.54 -15.12
N PHE A 335 -36.46 1.70 -14.23
CA PHE A 335 -37.80 1.13 -14.40
C PHE A 335 -38.82 2.16 -14.88
N THR A 336 -38.55 3.46 -14.71
CA THR A 336 -39.50 4.53 -15.03
C THR A 336 -39.22 5.19 -16.38
N ASP A 337 -38.01 5.05 -16.94
CA ASP A 337 -37.63 5.66 -18.22
C ASP A 337 -38.43 5.12 -19.43
N GLU A 338 -38.99 3.91 -19.34
CA GLU A 338 -39.84 3.32 -20.39
C GLU A 338 -41.32 3.72 -20.28
N VAL A 339 -41.72 4.40 -19.18
CA VAL A 339 -43.10 4.85 -18.96
C VAL A 339 -43.32 6.17 -19.69
N LEU A 340 -44.18 6.14 -20.73
CA LEU A 340 -44.47 7.28 -21.60
C LEU A 340 -45.42 8.31 -20.97
N ASP A 341 -46.29 7.88 -20.07
CA ASP A 341 -47.24 8.75 -19.38
C ASP A 341 -46.56 9.44 -18.19
N GLU A 342 -46.55 10.77 -18.20
CA GLU A 342 -45.81 11.58 -17.23
C GLU A 342 -46.38 11.49 -15.81
N GLN A 343 -47.71 11.34 -15.68
CA GLN A 343 -48.37 11.22 -14.37
C GLN A 343 -48.09 9.84 -13.77
N ILE A 344 -48.26 8.77 -14.54
CA ILE A 344 -47.96 7.40 -14.10
C ILE A 344 -46.47 7.26 -13.76
N ARG A 345 -45.59 7.89 -14.54
CA ARG A 345 -44.16 7.92 -14.26
C ARG A 345 -43.87 8.58 -12.91
N ALA A 346 -44.43 9.76 -12.66
CA ALA A 346 -44.21 10.48 -11.41
C ALA A 346 -44.71 9.69 -10.18
N ASP A 347 -45.92 9.14 -10.27
CA ASP A 347 -46.52 8.34 -9.19
C ASP A 347 -45.69 7.06 -8.93
N LEU A 348 -45.21 6.39 -9.98
CA LEU A 348 -44.35 5.22 -9.87
C LEU A 348 -42.97 5.58 -9.29
N GLU A 349 -42.37 6.69 -9.72
CA GLU A 349 -41.11 7.18 -9.18
C GLU A 349 -41.21 7.43 -7.67
N GLU A 350 -42.29 8.06 -7.20
CA GLU A 350 -42.49 8.34 -5.78
C GLU A 350 -42.62 7.05 -4.94
N VAL A 351 -43.47 6.12 -5.38
CA VAL A 351 -43.67 4.84 -4.67
C VAL A 351 -42.39 4.02 -4.64
N MET A 352 -41.69 3.90 -5.78
CA MET A 352 -40.43 3.15 -5.85
C MET A 352 -39.34 3.80 -5.00
N LYS A 353 -39.22 5.13 -5.00
CA LYS A 353 -38.26 5.84 -4.14
C LYS A 353 -38.49 5.53 -2.67
N GLN A 354 -39.74 5.57 -2.20
CA GLN A 354 -40.06 5.27 -0.81
C GLN A 354 -39.69 3.83 -0.44
N GLN A 355 -40.05 2.86 -1.27
CA GLN A 355 -39.73 1.46 -1.01
C GLN A 355 -38.22 1.18 -1.04
N LEU A 356 -37.53 1.66 -2.09
CA LEU A 356 -36.09 1.46 -2.24
C LEU A 356 -35.29 2.20 -1.19
N ALA A 357 -35.78 3.34 -0.70
CA ALA A 357 -35.14 4.04 0.40
C ALA A 357 -35.14 3.19 1.69
N LEU A 358 -36.23 2.46 1.95
CA LEU A 358 -36.33 1.58 3.12
C LEU A 358 -35.46 0.32 2.98
N GLU A 359 -35.30 -0.21 1.77
CA GLU A 359 -34.54 -1.44 1.52
C GLU A 359 -33.03 -1.20 1.30
N THR A 360 -32.65 -0.03 0.79
CA THR A 360 -31.25 0.28 0.51
C THR A 360 -30.55 0.67 1.80
N GLU A 361 -29.39 0.07 2.07
CA GLU A 361 -28.58 0.44 3.22
C GLU A 361 -27.64 1.61 2.88
N ILE A 362 -27.56 2.60 3.78
CA ILE A 362 -26.52 3.64 3.70
C ILE A 362 -25.17 3.02 4.06
N THR A 363 -24.16 3.22 3.22
CA THR A 363 -22.80 2.67 3.41
C THR A 363 -21.76 3.78 3.55
N PRO A 364 -21.39 4.20 4.78
CA PRO A 364 -20.38 5.24 5.00
C PRO A 364 -19.01 4.86 4.46
N TYR A 365 -18.62 3.60 4.65
CA TYR A 365 -17.47 3.01 3.99
C TYR A 365 -17.94 2.04 2.91
N LYS A 366 -17.32 2.09 1.73
CA LYS A 366 -17.71 1.22 0.61
C LYS A 366 -17.52 -0.25 0.98
N PHE A 367 -18.51 -1.09 0.71
CA PHE A 367 -18.41 -2.54 0.91
C PHE A 367 -17.52 -3.16 -0.15
N HIS A 368 -16.22 -3.03 0.07
CA HIS A 368 -15.17 -3.42 -0.84
C HIS A 368 -13.92 -3.83 -0.04
N VAL A 369 -12.98 -4.48 -0.72
CA VAL A 369 -11.80 -5.13 -0.13
C VAL A 369 -10.67 -4.14 0.11
N SER A 370 -10.73 -3.07 -0.68
CA SER A 370 -9.98 -1.85 -0.52
C SER A 370 -11.00 -0.75 -0.30
N GLU A 371 -11.79 -0.88 0.78
CA GLU A 371 -12.79 0.11 1.18
C GLU A 371 -12.14 1.46 1.43
N ASP A 372 -10.93 1.43 1.96
CA ASP A 372 -10.13 2.57 2.35
C ASP A 372 -9.83 3.52 1.18
N ILE A 373 -9.16 3.03 0.14
CA ILE A 373 -8.88 3.80 -1.08
C ILE A 373 -10.17 4.10 -1.85
N TYR A 374 -11.16 3.20 -1.82
CA TYR A 374 -12.40 3.42 -2.55
C TYR A 374 -13.21 4.57 -1.93
N THR A 375 -13.37 4.59 -0.62
CA THR A 375 -14.01 5.70 0.10
C THR A 375 -13.24 7.01 -0.14
N SER A 376 -11.90 6.98 -0.17
CA SER A 376 -11.12 8.17 -0.54
C SER A 376 -11.41 8.68 -1.95
N ILE A 377 -11.55 7.79 -2.94
CA ILE A 377 -11.92 8.17 -4.32
C ILE A 377 -13.30 8.82 -4.34
N VAL A 378 -14.27 8.27 -3.60
CA VAL A 378 -15.63 8.82 -3.54
C VAL A 378 -15.62 10.21 -2.94
N LEU A 379 -15.00 10.39 -1.78
CA LEU A 379 -14.90 11.69 -1.10
C LEU A 379 -14.21 12.75 -1.96
N HIS A 380 -13.07 12.43 -2.57
CA HIS A 380 -12.39 13.36 -3.47
C HIS A 380 -13.16 13.67 -4.76
N SER A 381 -14.10 12.80 -5.16
CA SER A 381 -14.91 12.97 -6.37
C SER A 381 -16.23 13.69 -6.12
N ASP A 382 -16.51 14.12 -4.89
CA ASP A 382 -17.72 14.86 -4.56
C ASP A 382 -17.76 16.20 -5.33
N PRO A 383 -18.79 16.44 -6.16
CA PRO A 383 -18.87 17.65 -6.99
C PRO A 383 -19.26 18.91 -6.21
N GLU A 384 -19.85 18.76 -5.02
CA GLU A 384 -20.37 19.88 -4.21
C GLU A 384 -19.41 20.27 -3.09
N ARG A 385 -18.74 19.27 -2.49
CA ARG A 385 -17.70 19.46 -1.47
C ARG A 385 -16.35 19.05 -2.02
N ASN A 386 -15.39 19.97 -2.02
CA ASN A 386 -14.00 19.65 -2.33
C ASN A 386 -13.31 19.05 -1.09
N TRP A 387 -13.75 17.86 -0.66
CA TRP A 387 -13.18 17.17 0.48
C TRP A 387 -11.67 17.00 0.30
N LYS A 388 -10.93 17.24 1.38
CA LYS A 388 -9.49 17.21 1.43
C LYS A 388 -8.97 16.08 2.29
N SER A 389 -7.75 15.68 1.98
CA SER A 389 -7.02 14.65 2.69
C SER A 389 -5.61 15.10 3.00
N TRP A 390 -5.04 14.55 4.05
CA TRP A 390 -3.65 14.80 4.41
C TRP A 390 -2.98 13.55 4.96
N LEU A 391 -1.78 13.23 4.47
CA LEU A 391 -0.85 12.34 5.17
C LEU A 391 0.04 13.18 6.09
N GLN A 392 -0.12 13.02 7.40
CA GLN A 392 0.79 13.56 8.40
C GLN A 392 2.02 12.66 8.50
N PRO A 393 3.25 13.09 8.12
CA PRO A 393 4.40 12.18 8.02
C PRO A 393 4.92 11.61 9.36
N LEU A 394 4.47 12.14 10.50
CA LEU A 394 4.83 11.59 11.80
C LEU A 394 4.09 10.28 12.05
N VAL A 395 4.83 9.25 12.47
CA VAL A 395 4.27 7.98 12.88
C VAL A 395 3.52 8.16 14.20
N GLU A 396 2.21 7.93 14.20
CA GLU A 396 1.34 8.08 15.39
C GLU A 396 0.71 6.76 15.84
N SER A 397 1.14 5.63 15.27
CA SER A 397 0.70 4.31 15.70
C SER A 397 1.75 3.25 15.36
N LYS A 398 1.72 2.14 16.09
CA LYS A 398 2.52 0.94 15.81
C LYS A 398 1.63 -0.27 15.58
N MET A 399 2.07 -1.20 14.73
CA MET A 399 1.30 -2.35 14.24
C MET A 399 2.19 -3.59 14.13
N LEU A 400 1.59 -4.77 13.94
CA LEU A 400 2.32 -6.01 13.69
C LEU A 400 2.44 -6.28 12.19
N SER A 401 3.62 -6.72 11.76
CA SER A 401 3.84 -7.14 10.38
C SER A 401 3.33 -8.56 10.11
N PRO A 402 3.13 -8.94 8.84
CA PRO A 402 2.90 -10.34 8.48
C PRO A 402 4.08 -11.24 8.89
N GLN A 403 3.76 -12.33 9.58
CA GLN A 403 4.77 -13.23 10.17
C GLN A 403 5.26 -14.34 9.23
N ASP A 404 4.57 -14.58 8.12
CA ASP A 404 4.92 -15.60 7.14
C ASP A 404 4.60 -15.17 5.69
N LEU A 405 5.18 -15.89 4.74
CA LEU A 405 5.07 -15.56 3.31
C LEU A 405 3.65 -15.75 2.76
N TYR A 406 2.88 -16.70 3.30
CA TYR A 406 1.51 -16.93 2.84
C TYR A 406 0.60 -15.78 3.25
N SER A 407 0.61 -15.41 4.53
CA SER A 407 -0.15 -14.29 5.08
C SER A 407 0.21 -12.98 4.38
N TRP A 408 1.50 -12.77 4.13
CA TRP A 408 2.01 -11.66 3.33
C TRP A 408 1.49 -11.66 1.88
N ALA A 409 1.55 -12.82 1.20
CA ALA A 409 1.11 -12.93 -0.20
C ALA A 409 -0.41 -12.70 -0.34
N VAL A 410 -1.21 -13.19 0.63
CA VAL A 410 -2.65 -12.94 0.70
C VAL A 410 -2.94 -11.44 0.84
N GLN A 411 -2.23 -10.71 1.70
CA GLN A 411 -2.40 -9.27 1.83
C GLN A 411 -2.06 -8.52 0.53
N ARG A 412 -0.91 -8.81 -0.09
CA ARG A 412 -0.52 -8.17 -1.36
C ARG A 412 -1.50 -8.47 -2.49
N PHE A 413 -2.02 -9.71 -2.54
CA PHE A 413 -3.07 -10.09 -3.48
C PHE A 413 -4.37 -9.30 -3.26
N LYS A 414 -4.79 -9.10 -1.99
CA LYS A 414 -5.96 -8.27 -1.64
C LYS A 414 -5.80 -6.84 -2.14
N TYR A 415 -4.65 -6.22 -1.92
CA TYR A 415 -4.37 -4.85 -2.36
C TYR A 415 -4.38 -4.70 -3.89
N ALA A 416 -3.71 -5.62 -4.59
CA ALA A 416 -3.67 -5.61 -6.05
C ALA A 416 -5.06 -5.88 -6.64
N GLY A 417 -5.73 -6.93 -6.17
CA GLY A 417 -7.04 -7.35 -6.65
C GLY A 417 -8.12 -6.30 -6.41
N GLY A 418 -8.19 -5.73 -5.21
CA GLY A 418 -9.16 -4.67 -4.89
C GLY A 418 -8.93 -3.41 -5.72
N THR A 419 -7.68 -2.94 -5.84
CA THR A 419 -7.39 -1.75 -6.66
C THR A 419 -7.75 -1.95 -8.14
N LEU A 420 -7.46 -3.13 -8.69
CA LEU A 420 -7.79 -3.47 -10.08
C LEU A 420 -9.30 -3.64 -10.28
N ASP A 421 -10.02 -4.16 -9.28
CA ASP A 421 -11.48 -4.27 -9.32
C ASP A 421 -12.17 -2.89 -9.36
N ILE A 422 -11.68 -1.94 -8.56
CA ILE A 422 -12.11 -0.53 -8.63
C ILE A 422 -11.83 0.02 -10.03
N ALA A 423 -10.62 -0.18 -10.57
CA ALA A 423 -10.27 0.29 -11.90
C ALA A 423 -11.15 -0.29 -13.02
N ARG A 424 -11.66 -1.52 -12.85
CA ARG A 424 -12.53 -2.21 -13.79
C ARG A 424 -13.98 -1.74 -13.70
N ARG A 425 -14.50 -1.49 -12.49
CA ARG A 425 -15.93 -1.22 -12.23
C ARG A 425 -16.28 0.25 -12.03
N ASP A 426 -15.39 1.03 -11.40
CA ASP A 426 -15.58 2.46 -11.10
C ASP A 426 -14.24 3.20 -11.26
N ASN A 427 -13.80 3.32 -12.50
CA ASN A 427 -12.45 3.75 -12.81
C ASN A 427 -12.19 5.23 -12.44
N PRO A 428 -11.25 5.53 -11.51
CA PRO A 428 -11.00 6.90 -11.07
C PRO A 428 -10.43 7.79 -12.17
N ILE A 429 -9.77 7.25 -13.20
CA ILE A 429 -9.23 8.04 -14.32
C ILE A 429 -10.36 8.72 -15.11
N PHE A 430 -11.50 8.04 -15.24
CA PHE A 430 -12.66 8.54 -15.98
C PHE A 430 -13.77 9.11 -15.09
N LYS A 431 -13.63 9.01 -13.76
CA LYS A 431 -14.60 9.51 -12.80
C LYS A 431 -14.75 11.03 -12.90
N LYS A 432 -15.99 11.53 -12.80
CA LYS A 432 -16.29 12.96 -12.69
C LYS A 432 -15.95 13.46 -11.28
N GLY A 433 -15.84 14.77 -11.09
CA GLY A 433 -15.48 15.39 -9.81
C GLY A 433 -13.98 15.39 -9.47
N LEU A 434 -13.22 14.36 -9.87
CA LEU A 434 -11.78 14.34 -9.65
C LEU A 434 -11.03 15.31 -10.56
N THR A 435 -10.09 16.06 -9.97
CA THR A 435 -9.14 16.91 -10.71
C THR A 435 -8.14 16.07 -11.50
N ILE A 436 -7.53 16.64 -12.55
CA ILE A 436 -6.51 15.95 -13.35
C ILE A 436 -5.34 15.43 -12.48
N PRO A 437 -4.76 16.22 -11.54
CA PRO A 437 -3.74 15.70 -10.63
C PRO A 437 -4.20 14.49 -9.80
N GLN A 438 -5.42 14.52 -9.24
CA GLN A 438 -5.96 13.38 -8.50
C GLN A 438 -6.11 12.15 -9.39
N LYS A 439 -6.63 12.32 -10.61
CA LYS A 439 -6.75 11.24 -11.60
C LYS A 439 -5.40 10.60 -11.92
N LEU A 440 -4.34 11.41 -12.05
CA LEU A 440 -2.99 10.91 -12.28
C LEU A 440 -2.43 10.14 -11.07
N MET A 441 -2.69 10.59 -9.83
CA MET A 441 -2.22 9.88 -8.63
C MET A 441 -2.94 8.54 -8.40
N TYR A 442 -4.26 8.50 -8.60
CA TYR A 442 -5.01 7.24 -8.56
C TYR A 442 -4.63 6.34 -9.73
N GLY A 443 -4.51 6.91 -10.94
CA GLY A 443 -4.07 6.24 -12.14
C GLY A 443 -2.68 5.61 -12.00
N MET A 444 -1.72 6.30 -11.38
CA MET A 444 -0.40 5.76 -11.05
C MET A 444 -0.49 4.50 -10.18
N THR A 445 -1.36 4.52 -9.16
CA THR A 445 -1.54 3.39 -8.25
C THR A 445 -2.04 2.16 -9.02
N ILE A 446 -3.03 2.35 -9.89
CA ILE A 446 -3.55 1.31 -10.78
C ILE A 446 -2.49 0.83 -11.77
N TRP A 447 -1.77 1.77 -12.41
CA TRP A 447 -0.73 1.49 -13.41
C TRP A 447 0.39 0.63 -12.83
N SER A 448 0.74 0.86 -11.56
CA SER A 448 1.78 0.08 -10.87
C SER A 448 1.46 -1.42 -10.81
N TYR A 449 0.19 -1.79 -10.63
CA TYR A 449 -0.23 -3.20 -10.61
C TYR A 449 -0.27 -3.81 -12.01
N LEU A 450 -0.63 -3.03 -13.04
CA LEU A 450 -0.52 -3.43 -14.45
C LEU A 450 0.94 -3.65 -14.89
N GLY A 451 1.89 -3.12 -14.12
CA GLY A 451 3.34 -3.40 -14.15
C GLY A 451 3.72 -4.83 -14.51
N ALA A 452 2.99 -5.79 -13.96
CA ALA A 452 3.26 -7.20 -14.14
C ALA A 452 3.19 -7.66 -15.61
N LEU A 453 2.38 -7.00 -16.45
CA LEU A 453 2.21 -7.38 -17.86
C LEU A 453 3.49 -7.17 -18.68
N TRP A 454 4.14 -6.01 -18.52
CA TRP A 454 5.39 -5.71 -19.23
C TRP A 454 6.62 -6.21 -18.48
N ASN A 455 6.57 -6.36 -17.15
CA ASN A 455 7.65 -6.97 -16.39
C ASN A 455 7.95 -8.40 -16.87
N VAL A 456 6.92 -9.22 -17.20
CA VAL A 456 7.14 -10.53 -17.80
C VAL A 456 8.00 -10.44 -19.06
N ILE A 457 7.72 -9.46 -19.94
CA ILE A 457 8.49 -9.26 -21.17
C ILE A 457 9.94 -8.91 -20.84
N PHE A 458 10.19 -8.01 -19.88
CA PHE A 458 11.56 -7.69 -19.44
C PHE A 458 12.30 -8.85 -18.79
N LEU A 459 11.59 -9.73 -18.07
CA LEU A 459 12.18 -10.88 -17.41
C LEU A 459 12.61 -11.96 -18.43
N PHE A 460 11.79 -12.21 -19.45
CA PHE A 460 12.03 -13.28 -20.42
C PHE A 460 12.75 -12.84 -21.70
N SER A 461 12.73 -11.56 -22.07
CA SER A 461 13.45 -11.03 -23.25
C SER A 461 14.94 -11.38 -23.28
N PRO A 462 15.75 -11.11 -22.22
CA PRO A 462 17.16 -11.46 -22.25
C PRO A 462 17.39 -12.97 -22.25
N VAL A 463 16.54 -13.74 -21.57
CA VAL A 463 16.60 -15.22 -21.58
C VAL A 463 16.37 -15.74 -22.99
N PHE A 464 15.35 -15.22 -23.68
CA PHE A 464 15.01 -15.60 -25.05
C PHE A 464 16.16 -15.30 -26.01
N PHE A 465 16.78 -14.12 -25.91
CA PHE A 465 17.97 -13.77 -26.69
C PHE A 465 19.12 -14.75 -26.44
N LEU A 466 19.40 -15.11 -25.18
CA LEU A 466 20.53 -15.98 -24.84
C LEU A 466 20.37 -17.40 -25.42
N PHE A 467 19.14 -17.93 -25.49
CA PHE A 467 18.87 -19.24 -26.10
C PHE A 467 18.81 -19.22 -27.62
N THR A 468 18.21 -18.19 -28.22
CA THR A 468 17.95 -18.17 -29.66
C THR A 468 19.03 -17.45 -30.45
N GLY A 469 19.64 -16.41 -29.87
CA GLY A 469 20.48 -15.43 -30.55
C GLY A 469 19.71 -14.39 -31.35
N ILE A 470 18.36 -14.42 -31.34
CA ILE A 470 17.51 -13.48 -32.06
C ILE A 470 17.46 -12.16 -31.28
N SER A 471 17.93 -11.09 -31.89
CA SER A 471 17.93 -9.74 -31.31
C SER A 471 16.56 -9.06 -31.48
N PRO A 472 16.00 -8.40 -30.44
CA PRO A 472 14.80 -7.57 -30.58
C PRO A 472 15.12 -6.18 -31.15
N VAL A 473 16.40 -5.83 -31.23
CA VAL A 473 16.91 -4.60 -31.82
C VAL A 473 17.69 -4.88 -33.10
N SER A 474 17.63 -3.99 -34.08
CA SER A 474 18.29 -4.17 -35.39
C SER A 474 19.79 -4.46 -35.26
N ALA A 475 20.48 -3.79 -34.35
CA ALA A 475 21.83 -4.14 -33.93
C ALA A 475 22.13 -3.66 -32.51
N TYR A 476 22.89 -4.44 -31.75
CA TYR A 476 23.54 -3.99 -30.50
C TYR A 476 24.78 -3.15 -30.82
N SER A 477 24.56 -2.02 -31.50
CA SER A 477 25.58 -1.12 -32.00
C SER A 477 25.82 0.05 -31.04
N MET A 478 26.82 0.89 -31.35
CA MET A 478 27.05 2.14 -30.63
C MET A 478 25.80 3.04 -30.62
N GLU A 479 24.99 3.01 -31.69
CA GLU A 479 23.74 3.77 -31.75
C GLU A 479 22.74 3.32 -30.68
N PHE A 480 22.64 2.02 -30.39
CA PHE A 480 21.79 1.54 -29.29
C PHE A 480 22.23 2.12 -27.94
N TYR A 481 23.52 2.02 -27.62
CA TYR A 481 24.08 2.51 -26.35
C TYR A 481 23.98 4.02 -26.19
N LYS A 482 24.14 4.77 -27.29
CA LYS A 482 23.99 6.23 -27.33
C LYS A 482 22.61 6.71 -26.90
N HIS A 483 21.55 5.95 -27.20
CA HIS A 483 20.18 6.32 -26.83
C HIS A 483 19.83 5.80 -25.43
N ILE A 484 20.18 4.55 -25.09
CA ILE A 484 19.73 3.92 -23.85
C ILE A 484 20.57 4.31 -22.61
N LEU A 485 21.90 4.43 -22.73
CA LEU A 485 22.76 4.65 -21.55
C LEU A 485 22.55 6.02 -20.90
N PRO A 486 22.46 7.15 -21.63
CA PRO A 486 22.18 8.43 -21.01
C PRO A 486 20.85 8.43 -20.25
N PHE A 487 19.82 7.78 -20.81
CA PHE A 487 18.54 7.61 -20.16
C PHE A 487 18.65 6.79 -18.88
N LEU A 488 19.26 5.58 -18.92
CA LEU A 488 19.37 4.73 -17.74
C LEU A 488 20.20 5.36 -16.61
N ILE A 489 21.33 6.00 -16.96
CA ILE A 489 22.18 6.67 -15.98
C ILE A 489 21.44 7.84 -15.35
N MET A 490 20.79 8.69 -16.17
CA MET A 490 20.00 9.81 -15.66
C MET A 490 18.83 9.33 -14.81
N ASN A 491 18.18 8.22 -15.18
CA ASN A 491 17.10 7.62 -14.42
C ASN A 491 17.57 7.19 -13.02
N GLU A 492 18.71 6.51 -12.92
CA GLU A 492 19.26 6.09 -11.63
C GLU A 492 19.69 7.28 -10.76
N ILE A 493 20.33 8.30 -11.35
CA ILE A 493 20.73 9.51 -10.61
C ILE A 493 19.49 10.28 -10.14
N ALA A 494 18.51 10.50 -11.03
CA ALA A 494 17.26 11.16 -10.68
C ALA A 494 16.57 10.39 -9.56
N PHE A 495 16.36 9.08 -9.74
CA PHE A 495 15.70 8.24 -8.74
C PHE A 495 16.40 8.32 -7.38
N MET A 496 17.73 8.20 -7.34
CA MET A 496 18.52 8.33 -6.12
C MET A 496 18.29 9.66 -5.40
N VAL A 497 18.25 10.79 -6.14
CA VAL A 497 17.98 12.12 -5.57
C VAL A 497 16.53 12.24 -5.10
N GLY A 498 15.57 11.79 -5.91
CA GLY A 498 14.14 11.85 -5.62
C GLY A 498 13.77 11.04 -4.39
N THR A 499 14.44 9.90 -4.21
CA THR A 499 14.21 8.96 -3.10
C THR A 499 15.25 9.03 -1.97
N TRP A 500 16.00 10.13 -1.89
CA TRP A 500 17.10 10.25 -0.93
C TRP A 500 16.62 10.13 0.53
N GLY A 501 17.26 9.26 1.29
CA GLY A 501 16.92 8.99 2.70
C GLY A 501 15.97 7.80 2.91
N ALA A 502 15.54 7.13 1.85
CA ALA A 502 14.78 5.87 1.93
C ALA A 502 15.59 4.69 1.35
N LYS A 503 15.39 3.49 1.92
CA LYS A 503 15.91 2.24 1.37
C LYS A 503 15.05 1.83 0.17
N THR A 504 15.56 2.02 -1.05
CA THR A 504 14.74 1.86 -2.27
C THR A 504 15.00 0.62 -3.09
N TRP A 505 16.11 -0.08 -2.84
CA TRP A 505 16.41 -1.35 -3.50
C TRP A 505 15.29 -2.37 -3.29
N ASP A 506 14.80 -2.48 -2.04
CA ASP A 506 13.75 -3.44 -1.70
C ASP A 506 12.45 -3.16 -2.47
N GLY A 507 12.10 -1.88 -2.67
CA GLY A 507 10.96 -1.47 -3.50
C GLY A 507 11.13 -1.82 -4.98
N LYS A 508 12.32 -1.57 -5.57
CA LYS A 508 12.63 -1.94 -6.97
C LYS A 508 12.59 -3.45 -7.18
N ALA A 509 13.23 -4.22 -6.29
CA ALA A 509 13.24 -5.67 -6.35
C ALA A 509 11.82 -6.25 -6.18
N SER A 510 11.02 -5.68 -5.28
CA SER A 510 9.62 -6.05 -5.06
C SER A 510 8.74 -5.79 -6.29
N TYR A 511 8.91 -4.65 -6.97
CA TYR A 511 8.15 -4.34 -8.17
C TYR A 511 8.33 -5.39 -9.28
N LEU A 512 9.55 -5.91 -9.47
CA LEU A 512 9.81 -6.98 -10.43
C LEU A 512 9.35 -8.35 -9.91
N SER A 513 9.67 -8.68 -8.66
CA SER A 513 9.45 -10.03 -8.12
C SER A 513 7.99 -10.36 -7.78
N PHE A 514 7.11 -9.36 -7.66
CA PHE A 514 5.69 -9.57 -7.34
C PHE A 514 4.82 -9.80 -8.58
N PHE A 515 5.43 -9.92 -9.77
CA PHE A 515 4.71 -10.14 -11.02
C PHE A 515 3.71 -11.32 -10.96
N PRO A 516 3.95 -12.47 -10.30
CA PRO A 516 2.99 -13.58 -10.32
C PRO A 516 1.73 -13.27 -9.51
N ILE A 517 1.87 -12.56 -8.39
CA ILE A 517 0.75 -12.14 -7.54
C ILE A 517 -0.12 -11.14 -8.31
N ASN A 518 0.52 -10.15 -8.92
CA ASN A 518 -0.17 -9.12 -9.70
C ASN A 518 -0.84 -9.71 -10.96
N LEU A 519 -0.20 -10.63 -11.69
CA LEU A 519 -0.84 -11.34 -12.81
C LEU A 519 -2.06 -12.14 -12.35
N ARG A 520 -1.96 -12.84 -11.23
CA ARG A 520 -3.10 -13.58 -10.66
C ARG A 520 -4.24 -12.62 -10.30
N ALA A 521 -3.93 -11.46 -9.73
CA ALA A 521 -4.92 -10.43 -9.40
C ALA A 521 -5.62 -9.89 -10.66
N ILE A 522 -4.83 -9.52 -11.69
CA ILE A 522 -5.35 -9.09 -13.00
C ILE A 522 -6.28 -10.16 -13.58
N TRP A 523 -5.84 -11.41 -13.61
CA TRP A 523 -6.62 -12.53 -14.16
C TRP A 523 -7.94 -12.76 -13.40
N THR A 524 -7.90 -12.67 -12.07
CA THR A 524 -9.09 -12.85 -11.21
C THR A 524 -10.14 -11.77 -11.50
N VAL A 525 -9.70 -10.50 -11.58
CA VAL A 525 -10.58 -9.37 -11.89
C VAL A 525 -11.14 -9.46 -13.31
N LEU A 526 -10.32 -9.88 -14.29
CA LEU A 526 -10.76 -10.04 -15.68
C LEU A 526 -11.84 -11.11 -15.83
N LYS A 527 -11.78 -12.19 -15.05
CA LYS A 527 -12.83 -13.22 -15.03
C LYS A 527 -14.15 -12.77 -14.40
N GLY A 528 -14.18 -11.61 -13.73
CA GLY A 528 -15.34 -11.16 -12.97
C GLY A 528 -15.61 -12.01 -11.72
N GLU A 529 -14.66 -12.86 -11.30
CA GLU A 529 -14.77 -13.60 -10.06
C GLU A 529 -14.78 -12.59 -8.90
N ARG A 530 -15.82 -12.64 -8.05
CA ARG A 530 -15.76 -11.93 -6.77
C ARG A 530 -14.57 -12.51 -6.02
N ILE A 531 -13.61 -11.67 -5.68
CA ILE A 531 -12.47 -12.09 -4.87
C ILE A 531 -13.06 -12.62 -3.55
N LYS A 532 -12.99 -13.94 -3.32
CA LYS A 532 -13.54 -14.59 -2.11
C LYS A 532 -12.45 -14.65 -1.04
N PHE A 533 -12.76 -14.26 0.19
CA PHE A 533 -11.76 -14.06 1.24
C PHE A 533 -11.79 -15.14 2.30
N PRO A 534 -10.75 -15.99 2.41
CA PRO A 534 -10.29 -16.36 3.73
C PRO A 534 -9.76 -15.11 4.44
N VAL A 535 -10.08 -14.98 5.73
CA VAL A 535 -9.44 -14.00 6.62
C VAL A 535 -7.93 -14.21 6.53
N THR A 536 -7.16 -13.12 6.53
CA THR A 536 -5.70 -13.27 6.50
C THR A 536 -5.30 -13.96 7.80
N PRO A 537 -4.63 -15.11 7.78
CA PRO A 537 -4.14 -15.72 9.01
C PRO A 537 -3.25 -14.70 9.73
N LYS A 538 -3.59 -14.39 10.99
CA LYS A 538 -2.77 -13.53 11.85
C LYS A 538 -1.70 -14.36 12.58
N ASP A 539 -1.97 -15.66 12.74
CA ASP A 539 -0.99 -16.62 13.22
C ASP A 539 -0.08 -17.12 12.11
N ARG A 540 1.20 -17.25 12.46
CA ARG A 540 2.23 -17.75 11.57
C ARG A 540 1.90 -19.16 11.12
N GLN A 541 1.87 -19.36 9.81
CA GLN A 541 1.81 -20.71 9.25
C GLN A 541 3.23 -21.34 9.28
N GLU A 542 3.37 -22.52 9.89
CA GLU A 542 4.63 -23.27 9.86
C GLU A 542 4.79 -24.02 8.54
N GLY A 543 5.90 -23.80 7.81
CA GLY A 543 6.18 -24.60 6.61
C GLY A 543 7.20 -24.01 5.65
N ASN A 544 7.38 -24.74 4.54
CA ASN A 544 8.14 -24.29 3.37
C ASN A 544 7.17 -23.69 2.34
N PHE A 545 7.34 -22.41 2.02
CA PHE A 545 6.48 -21.69 1.09
C PHE A 545 7.02 -21.65 -0.35
N PHE A 546 7.94 -22.55 -0.70
CA PHE A 546 8.57 -22.58 -2.02
C PHE A 546 7.55 -22.61 -3.17
N HIS A 547 6.41 -23.27 -2.98
CA HIS A 547 5.33 -23.32 -3.97
C HIS A 547 4.79 -21.93 -4.37
N LEU A 548 4.87 -20.93 -3.49
CA LEU A 548 4.46 -19.55 -3.77
C LEU A 548 5.46 -18.78 -4.64
N VAL A 549 6.73 -19.24 -4.69
CA VAL A 549 7.84 -18.55 -5.37
C VAL A 549 8.41 -19.33 -6.56
N ILE A 550 7.73 -20.39 -7.01
CA ILE A 550 8.14 -21.18 -8.17
C ILE A 550 8.36 -20.30 -9.41
N PRO A 551 7.47 -19.36 -9.79
CA PRO A 551 7.68 -18.54 -10.98
C PRO A 551 8.97 -17.70 -10.90
N GLN A 552 9.26 -17.10 -9.75
CA GLN A 552 10.47 -16.31 -9.52
C GLN A 552 11.73 -17.18 -9.56
N PHE A 553 11.66 -18.36 -8.93
CA PHE A 553 12.75 -19.33 -8.97
C PHE A 553 13.03 -19.81 -10.40
N LEU A 554 11.99 -20.10 -11.20
CA LEU A 554 12.13 -20.49 -12.60
C LEU A 554 12.82 -19.40 -13.43
N VAL A 555 12.47 -18.12 -13.23
CA VAL A 555 13.16 -17.00 -13.90
C VAL A 555 14.66 -17.01 -13.58
N MET A 556 15.04 -17.28 -12.32
CA MET A 556 16.45 -17.37 -11.94
C MET A 556 17.16 -18.55 -12.61
N VAL A 557 16.55 -19.73 -12.61
CA VAL A 557 17.12 -20.94 -13.23
C VAL A 557 17.27 -20.77 -14.74
N LEU A 558 16.23 -20.26 -15.41
CA LEU A 558 16.26 -20.02 -16.86
C LEU A 558 17.28 -18.95 -17.24
N SER A 559 17.44 -17.90 -16.43
CA SER A 559 18.47 -16.88 -16.64
C SER A 559 19.87 -17.46 -16.52
N ALA A 560 20.15 -18.24 -15.47
CA ALA A 560 21.44 -18.89 -15.28
C ALA A 560 21.75 -19.90 -16.41
N ALA A 561 20.77 -20.73 -16.78
CA ALA A 561 20.90 -21.69 -17.87
C ALA A 561 21.14 -20.99 -19.22
N GLY A 562 20.42 -19.90 -19.49
CA GLY A 562 20.60 -19.08 -20.70
C GLY A 562 21.99 -18.48 -20.78
N ILE A 563 22.51 -17.91 -19.68
CA ILE A 563 23.88 -17.37 -19.62
C ILE A 563 24.90 -18.46 -19.93
N ILE A 564 24.81 -19.62 -19.27
CA ILE A 564 25.74 -20.73 -19.47
C ILE A 564 25.68 -21.23 -20.93
N TYR A 565 24.48 -21.43 -21.47
CA TYR A 565 24.28 -21.89 -22.84
C TYR A 565 24.87 -20.90 -23.87
N ALA A 566 24.59 -19.61 -23.72
CA ALA A 566 25.09 -18.57 -24.62
C ALA A 566 26.62 -18.46 -24.56
N LEU A 567 27.22 -18.56 -23.37
CA LEU A 567 28.67 -18.57 -23.19
C LEU A 567 29.33 -19.77 -23.87
N ILE A 568 28.71 -20.95 -23.82
CA ILE A 568 29.21 -22.15 -24.51
C ILE A 568 29.13 -21.95 -26.02
N ARG A 569 28.00 -21.48 -26.56
CA ARG A 569 27.86 -21.22 -28.00
C ARG A 569 28.86 -20.18 -28.52
N TYR A 570 29.09 -19.12 -27.74
CA TYR A 570 30.07 -18.09 -28.07
C TYR A 570 31.48 -18.70 -28.14
N LYS A 571 31.87 -19.50 -27.14
CA LYS A 571 33.19 -20.18 -27.13
C LYS A 571 33.37 -21.18 -28.26
N LEU A 572 32.30 -21.83 -28.71
CA LEU A 572 32.30 -22.79 -29.80
C LEU A 572 32.23 -22.13 -31.20
N GLY A 573 32.13 -20.80 -31.28
CA GLY A 573 32.05 -20.08 -32.56
C GLY A 573 30.69 -20.17 -33.26
N TYR A 574 29.63 -20.57 -32.55
CA TYR A 574 28.26 -20.61 -33.08
C TYR A 574 27.49 -19.30 -32.89
N PHE A 575 28.10 -18.31 -32.23
CA PHE A 575 27.45 -17.06 -31.84
C PHE A 575 28.50 -15.94 -31.73
N ASP A 576 28.40 -14.91 -32.57
CA ASP A 576 29.43 -13.85 -32.69
C ASP A 576 29.02 -12.47 -32.13
N ASN A 577 27.88 -12.38 -31.43
CA ASN A 577 27.37 -11.09 -30.92
C ASN A 577 27.77 -10.84 -29.46
N LEU A 578 29.03 -10.45 -29.24
CA LEU A 578 29.58 -10.18 -27.90
C LEU A 578 28.80 -9.07 -27.17
N SER A 579 28.47 -7.97 -27.84
CA SER A 579 27.74 -6.85 -27.24
C SER A 579 26.36 -7.28 -26.71
N GLY A 580 25.62 -8.05 -27.51
CA GLY A 580 24.33 -8.61 -27.11
C GLY A 580 24.45 -9.61 -25.97
N LEU A 581 25.48 -10.46 -25.97
CA LEU A 581 25.74 -11.39 -24.86
C LEU A 581 25.97 -10.64 -23.55
N LEU A 582 26.82 -9.61 -23.55
CA LEU A 582 27.14 -8.83 -22.36
C LEU A 582 25.91 -8.08 -21.83
N ALA A 583 25.15 -7.42 -22.72
CA ALA A 583 23.95 -6.67 -22.34
C ALA A 583 22.88 -7.59 -21.72
N ASN A 584 22.58 -8.72 -22.37
CA ASN A 584 21.54 -9.64 -21.88
C ASN A 584 22.00 -10.41 -20.63
N THR A 585 23.29 -10.72 -20.50
CA THR A 585 23.86 -11.28 -19.27
C THR A 585 23.69 -10.30 -18.10
N PHE A 586 23.99 -9.02 -18.31
CA PHE A 586 23.78 -7.98 -17.30
C PHE A 586 22.32 -7.92 -16.83
N TRP A 587 21.36 -7.90 -17.76
CA TRP A 587 19.93 -7.89 -17.43
C TRP A 587 19.46 -9.17 -16.73
N CYS A 588 19.94 -10.35 -17.15
CA CYS A 588 19.65 -11.60 -16.46
C CYS A 588 20.18 -11.60 -15.02
N ILE A 589 21.39 -11.08 -14.78
CA ILE A 589 21.95 -10.93 -13.42
C ILE A 589 21.08 -9.96 -12.60
N ASN A 590 20.69 -8.82 -13.16
CA ASN A 590 19.79 -7.87 -12.50
C ASN A 590 18.44 -8.53 -12.13
N ASN A 591 17.84 -9.29 -13.04
CA ASN A 591 16.60 -10.02 -12.81
C ASN A 591 16.78 -11.07 -11.71
N MET A 592 17.87 -11.83 -11.72
CA MET A 592 18.19 -12.78 -10.65
C MET A 592 18.35 -12.10 -9.28
N MET A 593 19.04 -10.97 -9.23
CA MET A 593 19.20 -10.18 -7.99
C MET A 593 17.86 -9.65 -7.47
N ALA A 594 16.93 -9.28 -8.35
CA ALA A 594 15.59 -8.84 -7.97
C ALA A 594 14.69 -9.98 -7.45
N MET A 595 14.84 -11.20 -7.98
CA MET A 595 14.08 -12.38 -7.54
C MET A 595 14.62 -13.02 -6.25
N PHE A 596 15.92 -12.87 -6.00
CA PHE A 596 16.59 -13.55 -4.89
C PHE A 596 15.98 -13.28 -3.50
N PRO A 597 15.61 -12.03 -3.12
CA PRO A 597 15.04 -11.75 -1.80
C PRO A 597 13.78 -12.56 -1.50
N ILE A 598 12.81 -12.58 -2.43
CA ILE A 598 11.53 -13.28 -2.21
C ILE A 598 11.70 -14.80 -2.21
N VAL A 599 12.60 -15.33 -3.06
CA VAL A 599 12.92 -16.77 -3.05
C VAL A 599 13.58 -17.15 -1.72
N ARG A 600 14.47 -16.32 -1.18
CA ARG A 600 15.04 -16.52 0.16
C ARG A 600 13.98 -16.46 1.25
N ALA A 601 13.02 -15.54 1.13
CA ALA A 601 11.93 -15.35 2.07
C ALA A 601 11.07 -16.62 2.22
N ALA A 602 10.88 -17.39 1.15
CA ALA A 602 10.14 -18.65 1.18
C ALA A 602 10.74 -19.73 2.10
N PHE A 603 12.04 -19.62 2.41
CA PHE A 603 12.76 -20.51 3.32
C PHE A 603 13.09 -19.86 4.66
N TRP A 604 12.65 -18.61 4.89
CA TRP A 604 12.97 -17.90 6.11
C TRP A 604 12.26 -18.52 7.31
N LYS A 605 12.99 -18.65 8.42
CA LYS A 605 12.48 -19.06 9.73
C LYS A 605 13.01 -18.09 10.79
N PRO A 606 12.20 -17.74 11.80
CA PRO A 606 12.66 -17.02 12.97
C PRO A 606 13.68 -17.87 13.72
N ASP A 607 14.62 -17.21 14.41
CA ASP A 607 15.60 -17.91 15.26
C ASP A 607 14.90 -18.66 16.41
N ASP A 608 15.52 -19.71 16.96
CA ASP A 608 14.90 -20.63 17.93
C ASP A 608 14.28 -19.92 19.16
N GLU A 609 14.91 -18.86 19.67
CA GLU A 609 14.34 -18.04 20.76
C GLU A 609 13.06 -17.31 20.33
N MET A 610 13.05 -16.76 19.11
CA MET A 610 11.90 -16.08 18.55
C MET A 610 10.80 -17.07 18.17
N ALA A 611 11.17 -18.27 17.70
CA ALA A 611 10.23 -19.36 17.44
C ALA A 611 9.56 -19.85 18.73
N ALA A 612 10.31 -19.97 19.84
CA ALA A 612 9.78 -20.37 21.14
C ALA A 612 8.88 -19.30 21.80
N GLU A 613 9.03 -18.02 21.45
CA GLU A 613 8.15 -16.94 21.90
C GLU A 613 6.91 -16.77 21.00
N MET A 614 6.97 -17.27 19.76
CA MET A 614 5.86 -17.25 18.79
C MET A 614 4.92 -18.47 18.89
N ALA A 615 5.43 -19.59 19.42
CA ALA A 615 4.67 -20.80 19.73
C ALA A 615 4.04 -20.70 21.13
#